data_AF-A0A150XN00-F1
#
_entry.id   AF-A0A150XN00-F1
#
_cell.length_a   1.000
_cell.length_b   1.000
_cell.length_c   1.000
_cell.angle_alpha   90.00
_cell.angle_beta   90.00
_cell.angle_gamma   90.00
#
_symmetry.space_group_name_H-M   'P 1'
#
loop_
_entity.id
_entity.type
_entity.pdbx_description
1 polymer ?
#
loop_
_entity_poly.entity_id
_entity_poly.type
_entity_poly.pdbx_seq_one_letter_code
_entity_poly.pdbx_strand_id
1 'polypeptide(L)'
;MQNSRTRAPKKDYSIYQTLGDALQSLGTLKVTGQGGMYTVNLIAGRYANTNFMSNPGSVLYVVNGIDRSKDYGAVSSLVTPKDILSIRVLNGPEAVMRWGERGTGGVVLITTKEKEPDKNN
;
A
#
# COMPACT_ATOMS: atom_id res chain seq x y z
N MET A 1 21.03 21.31 -20.19
CA MET A 1 19.90 21.61 -19.27
C MET A 1 18.83 20.56 -19.53
N GLN A 2 18.14 20.07 -18.48
CA GLN A 2 17.13 18.98 -18.45
C GLN A 2 17.80 17.58 -18.34
N ASN A 3 17.43 16.66 -17.45
CA ASN A 3 16.31 16.58 -16.53
C ASN A 3 16.74 15.62 -15.39
N SER A 4 17.20 16.16 -14.26
CA SER A 4 17.37 15.36 -13.04
C SER A 4 15.99 15.04 -12.51
N ARG A 5 15.31 14.07 -13.14
CA ARG A 5 14.18 13.36 -12.54
C ARG A 5 14.76 12.74 -11.29
N THR A 6 14.65 13.44 -10.16
CA THR A 6 14.89 12.92 -8.82
C THR A 6 13.92 11.76 -8.65
N ARG A 7 14.34 10.57 -9.10
CA ARG A 7 13.70 9.32 -8.74
C ARG A 7 13.77 9.35 -7.22
N ALA A 8 12.61 9.45 -6.55
CA ALA A 8 12.54 9.39 -5.10
C ALA A 8 13.49 8.28 -4.63
N PRO A 9 14.32 8.52 -3.60
CA PRO A 9 15.29 7.53 -3.16
C PRO A 9 14.56 6.21 -2.99
N LYS A 10 15.01 5.16 -3.70
CA LYS A 10 14.43 3.84 -3.58
C LYS A 10 14.62 3.42 -2.13
N LYS A 11 13.55 3.46 -1.35
CA LYS A 11 13.57 3.06 0.05
C LYS A 11 13.86 1.56 0.07
N ASP A 12 14.92 1.15 0.75
CA ASP A 12 15.24 -0.27 0.84
C ASP A 12 14.30 -0.89 1.86
N TYR A 13 13.34 -1.68 1.37
CA TYR A 13 12.34 -2.32 2.23
C TYR A 13 12.83 -3.66 2.79
N SER A 14 14.00 -4.15 2.36
CA SER A 14 14.58 -5.42 2.82
C SER A 14 15.04 -5.36 4.26
N ILE A 15 15.22 -4.15 4.80
CA ILE A 15 15.58 -3.91 6.21
C ILE A 15 14.42 -4.19 7.17
N TYR A 16 13.20 -4.26 6.66
CA TYR A 16 12.00 -4.47 7.48
C TYR A 16 11.72 -5.96 7.63
N GLN A 17 11.44 -6.39 8.85
CA GLN A 17 11.09 -7.78 9.15
C GLN A 17 9.71 -8.16 8.61
N THR A 18 8.77 -7.21 8.60
CA THR A 18 7.38 -7.43 8.15
C THR A 18 6.91 -6.32 7.22
N LEU A 19 5.89 -6.63 6.39
CA LEU A 19 5.25 -5.63 5.53
C LEU A 19 4.63 -4.48 6.36
N GLY A 20 4.14 -4.77 7.56
CA GLY A 20 3.54 -3.79 8.47
C GLY A 20 4.55 -2.73 8.89
N ASP A 21 5.77 -3.13 9.22
CA ASP A 21 6.85 -2.20 9.58
C ASP A 21 7.25 -1.32 8.38
N ALA A 22 7.37 -1.94 7.20
CA ALA A 22 7.61 -1.23 5.94
C ALA A 22 6.53 -0.18 5.64
N LEU A 23 5.26 -0.52 5.85
CA LEU A 23 4.12 0.40 5.67
C LEU A 23 4.09 1.49 6.73
N GLN A 24 4.41 1.17 7.99
CA GLN A 24 4.47 2.13 9.09
C GLN A 24 5.56 3.18 8.84
N SER A 25 6.70 2.77 8.26
CA SER A 25 7.78 3.69 7.92
C SER A 25 7.42 4.71 6.84
N LEU A 26 6.32 4.54 6.10
CA LEU A 26 5.86 5.54 5.13
C LEU A 26 5.33 6.80 5.81
N GLY A 27 4.90 6.73 7.07
CA GLY A 27 4.36 7.86 7.82
C GLY A 27 3.02 8.40 7.29
N THR A 28 2.47 7.84 6.21
CA THR A 28 1.14 8.15 5.67
C THR A 28 0.06 7.17 6.14
N LEU A 29 0.48 6.02 6.64
CA LEU A 29 -0.38 4.93 7.09
C LEU A 29 -0.22 4.74 8.59
N LYS A 30 -1.34 4.58 9.27
CA LYS A 30 -1.42 4.14 10.65
C LYS A 30 -1.47 2.61 10.64
N VAL A 31 -0.35 2.00 10.99
CA VAL A 31 -0.26 0.56 11.20
C VAL A 31 -0.44 0.28 12.69
N THR A 32 -1.47 -0.47 13.05
CA THR A 32 -1.76 -0.89 14.43
C THR A 32 -1.91 -2.40 14.47
N GLY A 33 -1.20 -3.07 15.37
CA GLY A 33 -1.22 -4.52 15.48
C GLY A 33 0.00 -5.09 16.20
N GLN A 34 -0.09 -6.33 16.65
CA GLN A 34 1.00 -7.06 17.31
C GLN A 34 0.89 -8.56 16.96
N GLY A 35 2.02 -9.28 16.90
CA GLY A 35 2.01 -10.73 16.67
C GLY A 35 1.58 -11.18 15.27
N GLY A 36 1.81 -10.36 14.23
CA GLY A 36 1.50 -10.72 12.83
C GLY A 36 0.12 -10.27 12.34
N MET A 37 -0.77 -9.84 13.24
CA MET A 37 -2.07 -9.27 12.90
C MET A 37 -1.93 -7.74 12.86
N TYR A 38 -1.76 -7.19 11.66
CA TYR A 38 -1.66 -5.73 11.46
C TYR A 38 -2.91 -5.21 10.77
N THR A 39 -3.48 -4.15 11.33
CA THR A 39 -4.51 -3.34 10.68
C THR A 39 -3.84 -2.09 10.16
N VAL A 40 -4.03 -1.81 8.87
CA VAL A 40 -3.46 -0.63 8.22
C VAL A 40 -4.59 0.28 7.81
N ASN A 41 -4.54 1.51 8.31
CA ASN A 41 -5.50 2.55 7.99
C ASN A 41 -4.76 3.79 7.50
N LEU A 42 -5.43 4.64 6.71
CA LEU A 42 -4.88 5.97 6.43
C LEU A 42 -4.87 6.82 7.71
N ILE A 43 -3.82 7.64 7.87
CA ILE A 43 -3.78 8.62 8.97
C ILE A 43 -4.83 9.69 8.70
N ALA A 44 -5.79 9.83 9.61
CA ALA A 44 -6.86 10.83 9.53
C ALA A 44 -6.30 12.25 9.69
N GLY A 45 -6.80 13.19 8.89
CA GLY A 45 -6.42 14.62 8.92
C GLY A 45 -5.87 15.19 7.61
N ARG A 46 -5.26 14.37 6.74
CA ARG A 46 -4.86 14.77 5.37
C ARG A 46 -5.37 13.85 4.26
N TYR A 47 -5.67 12.59 4.58
CA TYR A 47 -5.89 11.54 3.57
C TYR A 47 -7.13 10.68 3.79
N ALA A 48 -7.71 10.69 5.00
CA ALA A 48 -8.98 10.01 5.27
C ALA A 48 -10.14 10.91 4.87
N ASN A 49 -10.99 10.45 3.97
CA ASN A 49 -12.26 11.12 3.66
C ASN A 49 -13.13 11.10 4.92
N THR A 50 -13.32 12.26 5.56
CA THR A 50 -14.10 12.43 6.80
C THR A 50 -15.60 12.21 6.63
N ASN A 51 -16.08 11.90 5.41
CA ASN A 51 -17.50 11.75 5.07
C ASN A 51 -18.03 10.30 5.10
N PHE A 52 -17.25 9.29 5.50
CA PHE A 52 -17.71 7.89 5.46
C PHE A 52 -18.01 7.36 6.87
N MET A 53 -19.28 7.52 7.27
CA MET A 53 -19.87 7.05 8.53
C MET A 53 -20.15 5.53 8.55
N SER A 54 -19.52 4.74 7.68
CA SER A 54 -19.79 3.30 7.60
C SER A 54 -18.53 2.57 7.12
N ASN A 55 -17.92 1.86 8.07
CA ASN A 55 -16.75 1.00 7.93
C ASN A 55 -15.37 1.68 8.12
N PRO A 56 -14.68 1.43 9.25
CA PRO A 56 -13.38 2.02 9.52
C PRO A 56 -12.34 1.59 8.48
N GLY A 57 -11.94 2.54 7.63
CA GLY A 57 -10.54 2.91 7.40
C GLY A 57 -9.58 1.91 6.76
N SER A 58 -10.01 0.71 6.39
CA SER A 58 -9.11 -0.33 5.86
C SER A 58 -8.73 -0.03 4.41
N VAL A 59 -7.43 0.09 4.16
CA VAL A 59 -6.88 0.32 2.82
C VAL A 59 -7.00 -0.92 1.94
N LEU A 60 -7.22 -0.73 0.65
CA LEU A 60 -7.13 -1.80 -0.34
C LEU A 60 -5.67 -2.04 -0.71
N TYR A 61 -5.19 -3.28 -0.62
CA TYR A 61 -3.87 -3.64 -1.09
C TYR A 61 -3.91 -4.06 -2.56
N VAL A 62 -3.02 -3.46 -3.35
CA VAL A 62 -2.87 -3.72 -4.77
C VAL A 62 -1.42 -4.09 -5.01
N VAL A 63 -1.18 -5.31 -5.48
CA VAL A 63 0.18 -5.83 -5.70
C VAL A 63 0.39 -5.96 -7.20
N ASN A 64 1.37 -5.23 -7.75
CA ASN A 64 1.66 -5.17 -9.19
C ASN A 64 0.43 -4.83 -10.04
N GLY A 65 -0.44 -3.95 -9.54
CA GLY A 65 -1.68 -3.55 -10.21
C GLY A 65 -2.87 -4.49 -10.02
N ILE A 66 -2.67 -5.66 -9.40
CA ILE A 66 -3.73 -6.62 -9.10
C ILE A 66 -4.31 -6.31 -7.73
N ASP A 67 -5.62 -6.05 -7.66
CA ASP A 67 -6.30 -5.91 -6.38
C ASP A 67 -6.31 -7.25 -5.64
N ARG A 68 -5.88 -7.24 -4.38
CA ARG A 68 -5.77 -8.45 -3.56
C ARG A 68 -6.94 -8.55 -2.60
N SER A 69 -6.87 -7.81 -1.51
CA SER A 69 -7.96 -7.66 -0.55
C SER A 69 -7.64 -6.46 0.35
N LYS A 70 -8.53 -6.17 1.30
CA LYS A 70 -8.25 -5.30 2.45
C LYS A 70 -7.58 -6.06 3.60
N ASP A 71 -7.49 -7.38 3.49
CA ASP A 71 -6.84 -8.26 4.45
C ASP A 71 -5.32 -8.15 4.34
N TYR A 72 -4.70 -7.53 5.34
CA TYR A 72 -3.24 -7.45 5.43
C TYR A 72 -2.59 -8.84 5.47
N GLY A 73 -3.15 -9.78 6.25
CA GLY A 73 -2.56 -11.12 6.42
C GLY A 73 -2.46 -11.92 5.11
N ALA A 74 -3.46 -11.79 4.24
CA ALA A 74 -3.44 -12.42 2.92
C ALA A 74 -2.32 -11.85 2.04
N VAL A 75 -2.07 -10.54 2.15
CA VAL A 75 -1.07 -9.83 1.33
C VAL A 75 0.33 -10.02 1.89
N SER A 76 0.51 -9.99 3.21
CA SER A 76 1.80 -10.18 3.87
C SER A 76 2.37 -11.59 3.64
N SER A 77 1.51 -12.59 3.43
CA SER A 77 1.94 -13.93 3.02
C SER A 77 2.32 -14.02 1.54
N LEU A 78 1.86 -13.08 0.70
CA LEU A 78 2.13 -13.05 -0.74
C LEU A 78 3.32 -12.16 -1.11
N VAL A 79 3.60 -11.13 -0.31
CA VAL A 79 4.61 -10.11 -0.58
C VAL A 79 5.57 -9.97 0.60
N THR A 80 6.83 -10.30 0.37
CA THR A 80 7.89 -10.14 1.37
C THR A 80 8.54 -8.76 1.24
N PRO A 81 8.93 -8.10 2.35
CA PRO A 81 9.57 -6.77 2.30
C PRO A 81 10.82 -6.67 1.42
N LYS A 82 11.65 -7.72 1.38
CA LYS A 82 12.85 -7.83 0.50
C LYS A 82 12.53 -7.70 -1.00
N ASP A 83 11.36 -8.18 -1.39
CA ASP A 83 10.93 -8.22 -2.79
C ASP A 83 10.21 -6.92 -3.17
N ILE A 84 9.94 -6.03 -2.22
CA ILE A 84 9.29 -4.76 -2.51
C ILE A 84 10.26 -3.83 -3.24
N LEU A 85 9.87 -3.42 -4.44
CA LEU A 85 10.54 -2.39 -5.22
C LEU A 85 10.14 -0.99 -4.74
N SER A 86 8.84 -0.77 -4.56
CA SER A 86 8.29 0.53 -4.16
C SER A 86 6.87 0.36 -3.61
N ILE A 87 6.52 1.19 -2.63
CA ILE A 87 5.15 1.31 -2.11
C ILE A 87 4.65 2.72 -2.40
N ARG A 88 3.45 2.83 -2.97
CA ARG A 88 2.75 4.08 -3.22
C ARG A 88 1.38 4.03 -2.60
N VAL A 89 1.00 5.09 -1.89
CA VAL A 89 -0.32 5.20 -1.27
C VAL A 89 -1.15 6.19 -2.07
N LEU A 90 -2.32 5.76 -2.52
CA LEU A 90 -3.34 6.60 -3.16
C LEU A 90 -4.49 6.82 -2.19
N ASN A 91 -5.08 8.00 -2.24
CA ASN A 91 -6.15 8.42 -1.36
C ASN A 91 -7.16 9.29 -2.12
N GLY A 92 -8.31 9.55 -1.48
CA GLY A 92 -9.31 10.46 -2.00
C GLY A 92 -9.84 10.07 -3.40
N PRO A 93 -10.06 11.04 -4.30
CA PRO A 93 -10.68 10.80 -5.59
C PRO A 93 -9.84 9.93 -6.53
N GLU A 94 -8.51 10.02 -6.51
CA GLU A 94 -7.65 9.22 -7.40
C GLU A 94 -7.77 7.71 -7.13
N ALA A 95 -7.90 7.34 -5.85
CA ALA A 95 -8.11 5.94 -5.44
C ALA A 95 -9.49 5.43 -5.87
N VAL A 96 -10.54 6.23 -5.69
CA VAL A 96 -11.91 5.87 -6.08
C VAL A 96 -12.07 5.82 -7.59
N MET A 97 -11.44 6.73 -8.34
CA MET A 97 -11.49 6.74 -9.81
C MET A 97 -10.92 5.46 -10.43
N ARG A 98 -9.93 4.83 -9.78
CA ARG A 98 -9.28 3.62 -10.30
C ARG A 98 -9.82 2.31 -9.69
N TRP A 99 -10.21 2.30 -8.41
CA TRP A 99 -10.64 1.10 -7.69
C TRP A 99 -12.08 1.16 -7.16
N GLY A 100 -12.85 2.19 -7.52
CA GLY A 100 -14.25 2.38 -7.10
C GLY A 100 -14.42 2.50 -5.60
N GLU A 101 -15.54 2.01 -5.09
CA GLU A 101 -15.89 2.05 -3.66
C GLU A 101 -14.87 1.33 -2.78
N ARG A 102 -14.12 0.36 -3.32
CA ARG A 102 -13.08 -0.37 -2.58
C ARG A 102 -11.89 0.55 -2.23
N GLY A 103 -11.62 1.56 -3.07
CA GLY A 103 -10.55 2.55 -2.89
C GLY A 103 -10.92 3.75 -2.01
N THR A 104 -12.17 3.84 -1.54
CA THR A 104 -12.64 4.95 -0.68
C THR A 104 -11.85 5.09 0.63
N GLY A 105 -11.41 3.96 1.18
CA GLY A 105 -10.56 3.87 2.37
C GLY A 105 -9.07 4.09 2.11
N GLY A 106 -8.68 4.36 0.85
CA GLY A 106 -7.29 4.42 0.41
C GLY A 106 -6.82 3.13 -0.26
N VAL A 107 -5.80 3.26 -1.11
CA VAL A 107 -5.22 2.14 -1.86
C VAL A 107 -3.71 2.15 -1.65
N VAL A 108 -3.15 1.01 -1.25
CA VAL A 108 -1.72 0.80 -1.12
C VAL A 108 -1.25 -0.03 -2.31
N LEU A 109 -0.57 0.64 -3.24
CA LEU A 109 0.09 0.04 -4.38
C LEU A 109 1.47 -0.46 -3.96
N ILE A 110 1.66 -1.78 -4.00
CA ILE A 110 2.92 -2.44 -3.75
C ILE A 110 3.45 -2.95 -5.08
N THR A 111 4.63 -2.48 -5.48
CA THR A 111 5.35 -2.99 -6.65
C THR A 111 6.48 -3.87 -6.16
N THR A 112 6.59 -5.09 -6.68
CA THR A 112 7.66 -6.03 -6.33
C THR A 112 8.75 -6.07 -7.40
N LYS A 113 9.98 -6.43 -7.03
CA LYS A 113 11.14 -6.58 -7.90
C LYS A 113 11.02 -7.81 -8.83
N GLU A 114 10.40 -8.88 -8.35
CA GLU A 114 10.43 -10.21 -9.00
C GLU A 114 9.19 -10.57 -9.83
N LYS A 115 8.26 -9.64 -10.05
CA LYS A 115 7.07 -9.94 -10.88
C LYS A 115 6.88 -8.90 -11.97
N GLU A 116 7.71 -8.99 -12.99
CA GLU A 116 7.16 -8.84 -14.34
C GLU A 116 6.11 -9.96 -14.49
N PRO A 117 4.85 -9.64 -14.86
CA PRO A 117 3.89 -10.68 -15.13
C PRO A 117 4.44 -11.53 -16.28
N ASP A 118 4.59 -12.82 -16.02
CA ASP A 118 4.57 -13.84 -17.05
C ASP A 118 3.36 -13.56 -17.96
N LYS A 119 3.61 -12.95 -19.12
CA LYS A 119 2.68 -12.91 -20.24
C LYS A 119 2.85 -14.22 -20.99
N ASN A 120 2.31 -15.32 -20.48
CA ASN A 120 2.21 -16.53 -21.29
C ASN A 120 1.00 -17.40 -20.90
N ASN A 121 -0.19 -17.02 -21.36
CA ASN A 121 -1.20 -17.99 -21.79
C ASN A 121 -2.19 -17.39 -22.80
#